data_AF-A0A1I6VC44-F1
#
_entry.id   AF-A0A1I6VC44-F1
#
_cell.length_a   1.000
_cell.length_b   1.000
_cell.length_c   1.000
_cell.angle_alpha   90.00
_cell.angle_beta   90.00
_cell.angle_gamma   90.00
#
_symmetry.space_group_name_H-M   'P 1'
#
loop_
_entity.id
_entity.type
_entity.pdbx_description
1 polymer ?
#
loop_
_entity_poly.entity_id
_entity_poly.type
_entity_poly.pdbx_seq_one_letter_code
_entity_poly.pdbx_strand_id
1 'polypeptide(L)' 'MIDAIAFKYRTGTPWMDLPEHFGSWKGVHNRLRKWAADGTWEKVFTALLARADAEGDLDWVVAVDST' A
#
# COMPACT_ATOMS: atom_id res chain seq x y z
N MET A 1 -4.14 4.35 -10.38
CA MET A 1 -3.05 3.36 -10.20
C MET A 1 -2.94 2.91 -8.75
N ILE A 2 -2.65 3.81 -7.79
CA ILE A 2 -2.64 3.44 -6.36
C ILE A 2 -4.04 3.03 -5.89
N ASP A 3 -5.08 3.75 -6.31
CA ASP A 3 -6.47 3.38 -5.98
C ASP A 3 -6.84 1.98 -6.49
N ALA A 4 -6.29 1.58 -7.64
CA ALA A 4 -6.51 0.25 -8.21
C ALA A 4 -5.83 -0.85 -7.38
N ILE A 5 -4.63 -0.56 -6.85
CA ILE A 5 -3.90 -1.45 -5.93
C ILE A 5 -4.67 -1.56 -4.62
N ALA A 6 -5.07 -0.42 -4.04
CA ALA A 6 -5.86 -0.37 -2.81
C ALA A 6 -7.19 -1.11 -2.96
N PHE A 7 -7.91 -0.89 -4.07
CA PHE A 7 -9.14 -1.59 -4.41
C PHE A 7 -8.92 -3.11 -4.43
N LYS A 8 -7.92 -3.59 -5.18
CA LYS A 8 -7.60 -5.02 -5.27
C LYS A 8 -7.35 -5.65 -3.90
N TYR A 9 -6.64 -4.96 -3.00
CA TYR A 9 -6.38 -5.49 -1.66
C TYR A 9 -7.59 -5.40 -0.72
N ARG A 10 -8.43 -4.38 -0.90
CA ARG A 10 -9.67 -4.22 -0.14
C ARG A 10 -10.73 -5.24 -0.52
N THR A 11 -10.88 -5.53 -1.81
CA THR A 11 -11.97 -6.38 -2.33
C THR A 11 -11.53 -7.82 -2.60
N GLY A 12 -10.22 -8.07 -2.71
CA GLY A 12 -9.70 -9.36 -3.12
C GLY A 12 -9.93 -9.70 -4.59
N THR A 13 -10.42 -8.75 -5.40
CA THR A 13 -10.75 -8.97 -6.81
C THR A 13 -9.55 -9.53 -7.59
N PRO A 14 -9.72 -10.59 -8.40
CA PRO A 14 -8.67 -11.07 -9.29
C PRO A 14 -8.20 -9.97 -10.23
N TRP A 15 -6.91 -9.96 -10.59
CA TRP A 15 -6.37 -8.91 -11.46
C TRP A 15 -7.09 -8.79 -12.81
N MET A 16 -7.55 -9.91 -13.38
CA MET A 16 -8.26 -9.92 -14.66
C MET A 16 -9.63 -9.25 -14.60
N ASP A 17 -10.21 -9.16 -13.39
CA ASP A 17 -11.54 -8.58 -13.15
C ASP A 17 -11.46 -7.16 -12.58
N LEU A 18 -10.28 -6.52 -12.68
CA LEU A 18 -10.11 -5.14 -12.23
C LEU A 18 -11.03 -4.22 -13.05
N PRO A 19 -11.85 -3.36 -12.39
CA PRO A 19 -12.73 -2.43 -13.10
C PRO A 19 -11.99 -1.55 -14.11
N GLU A 20 -12.57 -1.39 -15.30
CA GLU A 20 -11.93 -0.71 -16.45
C GLU A 20 -11.55 0.75 -16.15
N HIS A 21 -12.28 1.44 -15.27
CA HIS A 21 -11.97 2.82 -14.87
C HIS A 21 -10.62 2.96 -14.15
N PHE A 22 -10.04 1.86 -13.64
CA PHE A 22 -8.68 1.83 -13.10
C PHE A 22 -7.59 1.71 -14.16
N GLY A 23 -7.98 1.47 -15.42
CA GLY A 23 -7.08 1.22 -16.54
C GLY A 23 -6.55 -0.21 -16.59
N SER A 24 -5.45 -0.41 -17.33
CA SER A 24 -4.89 -1.75 -17.57
C SER A 24 -4.38 -2.40 -16.28
N TRP A 25 -4.99 -3.53 -15.90
CA TRP A 25 -4.56 -4.33 -14.75
C TRP A 25 -3.11 -4.79 -14.88
N LYS A 26 -2.61 -5.04 -16.10
CA LYS A 26 -1.21 -5.43 -16.34
C LYS A 26 -0.25 -4.31 -15.93
N GLY A 27 -0.60 -3.06 -16.22
CA GLY A 27 0.18 -1.89 -15.83
C GLY A 27 0.20 -1.69 -14.32
N VAL A 28 -0.96 -1.82 -13.69
CA VAL A 28 -1.11 -1.74 -12.22
C VAL A 28 -0.30 -2.83 -11.53
N HIS A 29 -0.44 -4.09 -11.96
CA HIS A 29 0.28 -5.23 -11.40
C HIS A 29 1.81 -5.10 -11.60
N ASN A 30 2.26 -4.68 -12.79
CA ASN A 30 3.68 -4.45 -13.05
C ASN A 30 4.24 -3.34 -12.16
N ARG A 31 3.49 -2.24 -11.96
CA ARG A 31 3.92 -1.17 -11.05
C ARG A 31 4.03 -1.67 -9.63
N LEU A 32 3.00 -2.36 -9.13
CA LEU A 32 2.98 -2.94 -7.80
C LEU A 32 4.24 -3.79 -7.55
N ARG A 33 4.56 -4.68 -8.50
CA ARG A 33 5.73 -5.54 -8.43
C ARG A 33 7.05 -4.77 -8.47
N LYS A 34 7.18 -3.78 -9.36
CA LYS A 34 8.39 -2.94 -9.44
C LYS A 34 8.63 -2.17 -8.15
N TRP A 35 7.58 -1.58 -7.59
CA TRP A 35 7.65 -0.82 -6.35
C TRP A 35 7.92 -1.66 -5.11
N ALA A 36 7.51 -2.92 -5.12
CA ALA A 36 7.91 -3.88 -4.10
C ALA A 36 9.41 -4.21 -4.22
N ALA A 37 9.92 -4.35 -5.45
CA ALA A 37 11.32 -4.69 -5.68
C ALA A 37 12.29 -3.52 -5.43
N ASP A 38 11.89 -2.28 -5.71
CA ASP A 38 12.74 -1.09 -5.58
C ASP A 38 12.59 -0.35 -4.22
N GLY A 39 11.80 -0.92 -3.30
CA GLY A 39 11.58 -0.38 -1.96
C GLY A 39 10.70 0.87 -1.91
N THR A 40 10.02 1.24 -3.01
CA THR A 40 9.12 2.42 -3.01
C THR A 40 8.02 2.28 -1.97
N TRP A 41 7.46 1.09 -1.76
CA TRP A 41 6.40 0.90 -0.75
C TRP A 41 6.89 1.18 0.66
N GLU A 42 8.10 0.75 1.00
CA GLU A 42 8.71 1.02 2.30
C GLU A 42 8.88 2.53 2.50
N LYS A 43 9.40 3.23 1.49
CA LYS A 43 9.59 4.69 1.55
C LYS A 43 8.26 5.43 1.73
N VAL A 44 7.22 5.03 0.99
CA VAL A 44 5.88 5.63 1.11
C VAL A 44 5.32 5.37 2.50
N PHE A 45 5.44 4.14 3.00
CA PHE A 45 4.95 3.79 4.33
C PHE A 45 5.67 4.58 5.44
N THR A 46 6.99 4.66 5.39
CA THR A 46 7.79 5.45 6.34
C THR A 46 7.41 6.94 6.30
N ALA A 47 7.20 7.52 5.11
CA ALA A 47 6.78 8.91 4.99
C ALA A 47 5.37 9.15 5.55
N LEU A 48 4.45 8.22 5.35
CA LEU A 48 3.09 8.31 5.91
C LEU A 48 3.10 8.17 7.42
N LEU A 49 3.89 7.24 7.98
CA LEU A 49 4.06 7.10 9.42
C LEU A 49 4.66 8.36 10.04
N ALA A 50 5.74 8.90 9.48
CA ALA A 50 6.37 10.12 9.98
C ALA A 50 5.41 11.32 9.96
N ARG A 51 4.53 11.39 8.95
CA ARG A 51 3.48 12.41 8.90
C ARG A 51 2.42 12.21 9.99
N ALA A 52 1.89 11.00 10.12
CA ALA A 52 0.84 10.71 11.10
C ALA A 52 1.36 10.87 12.54
N ASP A 53 2.63 10.54 12.79
CA ASP A 53 3.33 10.83 14.06
C ASP A 53 3.37 12.34 14.35
N ALA A 54 3.75 13.14 13.35
CA ALA A 54 3.79 14.60 13.48
C ALA A 54 2.39 15.24 13.64
N GLU A 55 1.36 14.64 13.07
CA GLU A 55 -0.04 15.07 13.21
C GLU A 55 -0.66 14.60 14.55
N GLY A 56 0.03 13.71 15.30
CA GLY A 56 -0.46 13.15 16.57
C GLY A 56 -1.53 12.07 16.38
N ASP A 57 -1.67 11.54 15.17
CA ASP A 57 -2.69 10.55 14.80
C ASP A 57 -2.25 9.10 15.08
N LEU A 58 -1.00 8.89 15.50
CA LEU A 58 -0.46 7.58 15.87
C LEU A 58 -0.43 7.37 17.39
N ASP A 59 -1.23 6.43 17.89
CA ASP A 59 -1.03 5.84 19.21
C ASP A 59 -0.11 4.62 19.06
N TRP A 60 1.18 4.80 19.33
CA TRP A 60 2.18 3.74 19.22
C TRP A 60 1.98 2.70 20.33
N VAL A 61 1.19 1.66 20.04
CA VAL A 61 1.11 0.48 20.91
C VAL A 61 2.38 -0.34 20.74
N VAL A 62 3.40 -0.04 21.56
CA VAL A 62 4.61 -0.84 21.66
C VAL A 62 4.28 -2.10 22.46
N ALA A 63 4.23 -3.25 21.81
CA ALA A 63 4.23 -4.53 22.50
C ALA A 63 5.62 -4.75 23.11
N VAL A 64 5.69 -4.79 24.44
CA VAL A 64 6.87 -5.30 25.15
C VAL A 64 6.79 -6.82 25.11
N ASP A 65 7.62 -7.44 24.28
CA ASP A 65 7.87 -8.88 24.40
C ASP A 65 8.47 -9.13 25.78
N SER A 66 7.77 -9.91 26.60
CA SER A 66 8.25 -10.29 27.93
C SER A 66 9.40 -11.30 27.79
N THR A 67 10.54 -11.00 28.42
CA THR A 67 11.74 -11.87 28.50
C THR A 67 11.59 -12.92 29.60
#